data_AF-A0A645C5J7-F1
#
_entry.id   AF-A0A645C5J7-F1
#
_cell.length_a   1.000
_cell.length_b   1.000
_cell.length_c   1.000
_cell.angle_alpha   90.00
_cell.angle_beta   90.00
_cell.angle_gamma   90.00
#
_symmetry.space_group_name_H-M   'P 1'
#
loop_
_entity.id
_entity.type
_entity.pdbx_description
1 polymer ?
#
loop_
_entity_poly.entity_id
_entity_poly.type
_entity_poly.pdbx_seq_one_letter_code
_entity_poly.pdbx_strand_id
1 'polypeptide(L)'
;MSAVKEYWDRDDAMFRSEVGVPGAMSAETMNKYKGQFQLLPASMENPLWRSVSWWIQWEEYLKSGRSVDNLNEYIEWSQNRQMEGLVLALKKSKERFPTCGGFIIWMGHDSYPCMINTSLIDFEGNPKPVVDELSKIWKDNSYLKKYLRE
;
A
#
# COMPACT_ATOMS: atom_id res chain seq x y z
N MET A 1 8.60 9.58 -6.19
CA MET A 1 7.71 10.18 -5.18
C MET A 1 7.25 11.59 -5.53
N SER A 2 8.04 12.42 -6.24
CA SER A 2 7.65 13.80 -6.62
C SER A 2 6.31 13.88 -7.36
N ALA A 3 6.11 13.08 -8.41
CA ALA A 3 4.88 13.08 -9.20
C ALA A 3 3.63 12.68 -8.37
N VAL A 4 3.77 11.69 -7.47
CA VAL A 4 2.69 11.27 -6.57
C VAL A 4 2.32 12.39 -5.60
N LYS A 5 3.32 13.09 -5.05
CA LYS A 5 3.10 14.25 -4.19
C LYS A 5 2.41 15.38 -4.95
N GLU A 6 2.87 15.69 -6.16
CA GLU A 6 2.26 16.72 -7.01
C GLU A 6 0.81 16.40 -7.36
N TYR A 7 0.49 15.13 -7.64
CA TYR A 7 -0.88 14.68 -7.87
C TYR A 7 -1.78 14.97 -6.66
N TRP A 8 -1.36 14.56 -5.45
CA TRP A 8 -2.16 14.78 -4.23
C TRP A 8 -2.20 16.23 -3.76
N ASP A 9 -1.16 17.03 -4.06
CA ASP A 9 -1.16 18.48 -3.79
C ASP A 9 -2.15 19.23 -4.68
N ARG A 10 -2.44 18.73 -5.89
CA ARG A 10 -3.39 19.32 -6.85
C ARG A 10 -4.77 18.68 -6.84
N ASP A 11 -4.98 17.64 -6.04
CA ASP A 11 -6.25 16.94 -5.97
C ASP A 11 -7.37 17.90 -5.55
N ASP A 12 -8.49 17.85 -6.27
CA ASP A 12 -9.69 18.62 -6.03
C ASP A 12 -10.93 17.76 -5.73
N ALA A 13 -10.79 16.42 -5.68
CA ALA A 13 -11.91 15.52 -5.39
C ALA A 13 -12.60 15.87 -4.06
N MET A 14 -13.94 15.87 -4.07
CA MET A 14 -14.75 16.08 -2.85
C MET A 14 -14.94 14.79 -2.05
N PHE A 15 -14.73 13.65 -2.68
CA PHE A 15 -14.80 12.33 -2.06
C PHE A 15 -13.89 11.37 -2.82
N ARG A 16 -12.98 10.70 -2.10
CA ARG A 16 -12.13 9.65 -2.66
C ARG A 16 -12.74 8.30 -2.34
N SER A 17 -13.52 7.76 -3.27
CA SER A 17 -14.24 6.50 -3.08
C SER A 17 -13.35 5.26 -3.13
N GLU A 18 -12.18 5.36 -3.76
CA GLU A 18 -11.20 4.27 -3.82
C GLU A 18 -9.79 4.86 -3.88
N VAL A 19 -8.92 4.42 -2.97
CA VAL A 19 -7.49 4.77 -2.96
C VAL A 19 -6.71 3.55 -2.52
N GLY A 20 -5.76 3.10 -3.34
CA GLY A 20 -4.96 1.91 -3.07
C GLY A 20 -3.52 2.08 -3.49
N VAL A 21 -2.63 1.41 -2.76
CA VAL A 21 -1.24 1.21 -3.15
C VAL A 21 -0.91 -0.25 -2.88
N PRO A 22 -0.35 -0.99 -3.85
CA PRO A 22 0.01 -2.38 -3.63
C PRO A 22 1.09 -2.55 -2.56
N GLY A 23 0.96 -3.58 -1.75
CA GLY A 23 1.96 -4.05 -0.78
C GLY A 23 1.85 -5.56 -0.61
N ALA A 24 3.00 -6.24 -0.57
CA ALA A 24 3.03 -7.70 -0.48
C ALA A 24 2.53 -8.22 0.88
N MET A 25 2.04 -9.46 0.91
CA MET A 25 1.82 -10.18 2.17
C MET A 25 3.14 -10.67 2.78
N SER A 26 3.09 -11.23 3.99
CA SER A 26 4.31 -11.70 4.69
C SER A 26 4.96 -12.91 4.00
N ALA A 27 6.26 -13.09 4.22
CA ALA A 27 6.97 -14.27 3.72
C ALA A 27 6.43 -15.58 4.33
N GLU A 28 5.93 -15.53 5.56
CA GLU A 28 5.28 -16.66 6.22
C GLU A 28 4.00 -17.07 5.46
N THR A 29 3.10 -16.12 5.21
CA THR A 29 1.86 -16.33 4.45
C THR A 29 2.17 -16.81 3.02
N MET A 30 3.18 -16.22 2.37
CA MET A 30 3.66 -16.69 1.06
C MET A 30 4.13 -18.14 1.08
N ASN A 31 4.96 -18.53 2.04
CA ASN A 31 5.44 -19.90 2.15
C ASN A 31 4.32 -20.91 2.42
N LYS A 32 3.31 -20.51 3.18
CA LYS A 32 2.14 -21.35 3.47
C LYS A 32 1.30 -21.63 2.22
N TYR A 33 1.11 -20.64 1.34
CA TYR A 33 0.17 -20.73 0.21
C TYR A 33 0.82 -20.85 -1.17
N LYS A 34 2.15 -20.78 -1.31
CA LYS A 34 2.83 -20.92 -2.61
C LYS A 34 2.68 -22.28 -3.28
N GLY A 35 2.29 -23.31 -2.53
CA GLY A 35 2.33 -24.70 -3.00
C GLY A 35 3.73 -25.09 -3.52
N GLN A 36 3.77 -25.58 -4.76
CA GLN A 36 5.02 -26.00 -5.41
C GLN A 36 5.79 -24.88 -6.11
N PHE A 37 5.24 -23.66 -6.17
CA PHE A 37 5.88 -22.56 -6.88
C PHE A 37 7.04 -21.95 -6.09
N GLN A 38 7.95 -21.30 -6.83
CA GLN A 38 8.99 -20.46 -6.27
C GLN A 38 8.41 -19.08 -5.95
N LEU A 39 8.94 -18.41 -4.91
CA LEU A 39 8.48 -17.08 -4.52
C LEU A 39 9.10 -15.96 -5.35
N LEU A 40 10.26 -16.19 -5.93
CA LEU A 40 10.96 -15.24 -6.80
C LEU A 40 11.18 -15.84 -8.19
N PRO A 41 11.26 -14.99 -9.23
CA PRO A 41 11.09 -13.53 -9.20
C PRO A 41 9.63 -13.12 -8.94
N ALA A 42 9.40 -11.92 -8.41
CA ALA A 42 8.05 -11.38 -8.20
C ALA A 42 7.41 -10.80 -9.47
N SER A 43 7.61 -11.47 -10.61
CA SER A 43 7.28 -10.97 -11.95
C SER A 43 6.30 -11.87 -12.70
N MET A 44 5.83 -11.40 -13.86
CA MET A 44 4.93 -12.16 -14.75
C MET A 44 5.52 -13.50 -15.26
N GLU A 45 6.85 -13.64 -15.24
CA GLU A 45 7.52 -14.90 -15.58
C GLU A 45 7.23 -16.00 -14.55
N ASN A 46 6.93 -15.61 -13.31
CA ASN A 46 6.54 -16.53 -12.27
C ASN A 46 5.01 -16.77 -12.28
N PRO A 47 4.54 -18.00 -12.50
CA PRO A 47 3.11 -18.31 -12.52
C PRO A 47 2.35 -17.87 -11.26
N LEU A 48 3.02 -17.90 -10.10
CA LEU A 48 2.44 -17.47 -8.82
C LEU A 48 2.02 -16.00 -8.86
N TRP A 49 2.89 -15.13 -9.36
CA TRP A 49 2.67 -13.68 -9.45
C TRP A 49 1.82 -13.29 -10.64
N ARG A 50 1.84 -14.08 -11.72
CA ARG A 50 1.00 -13.86 -12.90
C ARG A 50 -0.50 -13.78 -12.56
N SER A 51 -0.92 -14.49 -11.52
CA SER A 51 -2.31 -14.45 -11.03
C SER A 51 -2.74 -13.08 -10.46
N VAL A 52 -1.78 -12.21 -10.16
CA VAL A 52 -1.96 -10.88 -9.53
C VAL A 52 -1.24 -9.78 -10.31
N SER A 53 -1.17 -9.96 -11.64
CA SER A 53 -0.40 -9.14 -12.58
C SER A 53 -0.59 -7.63 -12.45
N TRP A 54 -1.80 -7.17 -12.13
CA TRP A 54 -2.15 -5.76 -11.97
C TRP A 54 -1.36 -5.04 -10.88
N TRP A 55 -0.86 -5.78 -9.89
CA TRP A 55 -0.26 -5.23 -8.68
C TRP A 55 1.25 -5.47 -8.58
N ILE A 56 1.84 -6.14 -9.58
CA ILE A 56 3.27 -6.41 -9.61
C ILE A 56 4.05 -5.09 -9.69
N GLN A 57 5.08 -4.95 -8.86
CA GLN A 57 5.96 -3.78 -8.79
C GLN A 57 7.44 -4.16 -8.97
N TRP A 58 7.69 -5.30 -9.60
CA TRP A 58 9.02 -5.90 -9.68
C TRP A 58 10.02 -5.06 -10.46
N GLU A 59 9.58 -4.45 -11.57
CA GLU A 59 10.46 -3.58 -12.34
C GLU A 59 10.86 -2.32 -11.57
N GLU A 60 9.92 -1.70 -10.85
CA GLU A 60 10.19 -0.54 -10.01
C GLU A 60 11.13 -0.89 -8.86
N TYR A 61 10.95 -2.06 -8.26
CA TYR A 61 11.85 -2.60 -7.24
C TYR A 61 13.27 -2.76 -7.79
N LEU A 62 13.44 -3.39 -8.95
CA LEU A 62 14.77 -3.57 -9.56
C LEU A 62 15.41 -2.26 -10.02
N LYS A 63 14.63 -1.33 -10.58
CA LYS A 63 15.09 0.02 -10.94
C LYS A 63 15.60 0.81 -9.73
N SER A 64 15.23 0.42 -8.51
CA SER A 64 15.77 1.00 -7.26
C SER A 64 17.13 0.42 -6.82
N GLY A 65 17.72 -0.48 -7.62
CA GLY A 65 19.06 -1.04 -7.37
C GLY A 65 19.08 -2.19 -6.35
N ARG A 66 17.94 -2.83 -6.12
CA ARG A 66 17.75 -3.86 -5.08
C ARG A 66 17.98 -5.29 -5.60
N SER A 67 18.16 -6.23 -4.67
CA SER A 67 18.53 -7.61 -4.99
C SER A 67 17.38 -8.40 -5.61
N VAL A 68 17.68 -9.16 -6.66
CA VAL A 68 16.73 -10.09 -7.32
C VAL A 68 16.39 -11.30 -6.47
N ASP A 69 17.23 -11.67 -5.50
CA ASP A 69 17.17 -12.95 -4.78
C ASP A 69 16.73 -12.79 -3.31
N ASN A 70 16.34 -11.59 -2.88
CA ASN A 70 15.93 -11.31 -1.51
C ASN A 70 14.43 -11.00 -1.42
N LEU A 71 13.64 -12.01 -1.07
CA LEU A 71 12.19 -11.86 -0.95
C LEU A 71 11.79 -10.89 0.17
N ASN A 72 12.44 -10.98 1.32
CA ASN A 72 12.12 -10.13 2.47
C ASN A 72 12.39 -8.66 2.15
N GLU A 73 13.45 -8.37 1.40
CA GLU A 73 13.74 -7.03 0.92
C GLU A 73 12.62 -6.50 0.00
N TYR A 74 12.11 -7.33 -0.92
CA TYR A 74 10.98 -6.95 -1.77
C TYR A 74 9.69 -6.70 -0.96
N ILE A 75 9.41 -7.56 0.02
CA ILE A 75 8.24 -7.41 0.90
C ILE A 75 8.34 -6.09 1.66
N GLU A 76 9.45 -5.84 2.34
CA GLU A 76 9.68 -4.60 3.10
C GLU A 76 9.56 -3.37 2.19
N TRP A 77 10.19 -3.40 1.01
CA TRP A 77 10.12 -2.31 0.06
C TRP A 77 8.69 -2.01 -0.39
N SER A 78 7.92 -3.06 -0.74
CA SER A 78 6.54 -2.88 -1.23
C SER A 78 5.59 -2.41 -0.12
N GLN A 79 5.75 -2.92 1.11
CA GLN A 79 4.94 -2.49 2.27
C GLN A 79 5.28 -1.06 2.70
N ASN A 80 6.55 -0.67 2.66
CA ASN A 80 6.95 0.72 2.92
C ASN A 80 6.38 1.67 1.86
N ARG A 81 6.44 1.27 0.58
CA ARG A 81 5.81 2.03 -0.51
C ARG A 81 4.29 2.17 -0.33
N GLN A 82 3.60 1.10 0.08
CA GLN A 82 2.18 1.11 0.41
C GLN A 82 1.89 2.13 1.52
N MET A 83 2.65 2.05 2.61
CA MET A 83 2.53 2.94 3.76
C MET A 83 2.74 4.40 3.37
N GLU A 84 3.85 4.73 2.73
CA GLU A 84 4.18 6.11 2.33
C GLU A 84 3.10 6.72 1.42
N GLY A 85 2.65 5.95 0.43
CA GLY A 85 1.65 6.39 -0.53
C GLY A 85 0.28 6.65 0.11
N LEU A 86 -0.21 5.73 0.95
CA LEU A 86 -1.50 5.86 1.61
C LEU A 86 -1.48 6.93 2.72
N VAL A 87 -0.38 7.06 3.46
CA VAL A 87 -0.21 8.14 4.47
C VAL A 87 -0.26 9.51 3.80
N LEU A 88 0.44 9.68 2.68
CA LEU A 88 0.42 10.93 1.92
C LEU A 88 -1.00 11.24 1.41
N ALA A 89 -1.63 10.26 0.76
CA ALA A 89 -2.98 10.39 0.21
C ALA A 89 -4.00 10.80 1.27
N LEU A 90 -4.00 10.13 2.43
CA LEU A 90 -4.91 10.47 3.50
C LEU A 90 -4.63 11.87 4.04
N LYS A 91 -3.37 12.19 4.38
CA LYS A 91 -3.04 13.49 4.98
C LYS A 91 -3.51 14.63 4.09
N LYS A 92 -3.26 14.53 2.78
CA LYS A 92 -3.69 15.50 1.77
C LYS A 92 -5.21 15.62 1.67
N SER A 93 -5.93 14.50 1.74
CA SER A 93 -7.39 14.49 1.78
C SER A 93 -7.94 15.16 3.06
N LYS A 94 -7.34 14.87 4.23
CA LYS A 94 -7.75 15.45 5.52
C LYS A 94 -7.44 16.94 5.66
N GLU A 95 -6.34 17.42 5.07
CA GLU A 95 -6.00 18.85 4.96
C GLU A 95 -7.15 19.63 4.31
N ARG A 96 -7.83 19.02 3.34
CA ARG A 96 -8.92 19.63 2.57
C ARG A 96 -10.31 19.49 3.18
N PHE A 97 -10.49 18.77 4.30
CA PHE A 97 -11.80 18.71 4.95
C PHE A 97 -12.26 20.11 5.41
N PRO A 98 -13.51 20.55 5.17
CA PRO A 98 -14.66 19.74 4.73
C PRO A 98 -14.86 19.64 3.21
N THR A 99 -14.06 20.30 2.37
CA THR A 99 -14.18 20.21 0.91
C THR A 99 -13.99 18.78 0.40
N CYS A 100 -13.04 18.04 0.97
CA CYS A 100 -12.99 16.58 0.84
C CYS A 100 -13.70 15.94 2.05
N GLY A 101 -14.92 15.45 1.81
CA GLY A 101 -15.82 14.92 2.83
C GLY A 101 -15.65 13.42 3.12
N GLY A 102 -14.83 12.70 2.35
CA GLY A 102 -14.59 11.29 2.62
C GLY A 102 -13.47 10.66 1.82
N PHE A 103 -12.98 9.55 2.36
CA PHE A 103 -11.81 8.82 1.87
C PHE A 103 -11.98 7.33 2.22
N ILE A 104 -12.04 6.49 1.21
CA ILE A 104 -12.17 5.03 1.35
C ILE A 104 -10.93 4.39 0.74
N ILE A 105 -10.30 3.53 1.53
CA ILE A 105 -9.15 2.75 1.07
C ILE A 105 -9.64 1.51 0.34
N TRP A 106 -9.13 1.35 -0.88
CA TRP A 106 -9.17 0.09 -1.60
C TRP A 106 -7.86 -0.67 -1.30
N MET A 107 -7.86 -1.75 -0.53
CA MET A 107 -9.02 -2.35 0.15
C MET A 107 -8.71 -2.80 1.58
N GLY A 108 -9.75 -3.14 2.35
CA GLY A 108 -9.59 -3.51 3.75
C GLY A 108 -8.79 -4.80 3.96
N HIS A 109 -9.15 -5.88 3.26
CA HIS A 109 -8.55 -7.21 3.44
C HIS A 109 -8.53 -8.01 2.12
N ASP A 110 -7.70 -9.06 2.06
CA ASP A 110 -7.73 -10.02 0.96
C ASP A 110 -8.78 -11.11 1.16
N SER A 111 -9.47 -11.51 0.09
CA SER A 111 -10.43 -12.63 0.09
C SER A 111 -9.80 -14.00 -0.21
N TYR A 112 -8.52 -14.03 -0.57
CA TYR A 112 -7.72 -15.23 -0.80
C TYR A 112 -6.22 -14.91 -0.59
N PRO A 113 -5.33 -15.91 -0.42
CA PRO A 113 -3.90 -15.68 -0.28
C PRO A 113 -3.31 -15.01 -1.54
N CYS A 114 -3.10 -13.71 -1.46
CA CYS A 114 -2.69 -12.88 -2.58
C CYS A 114 -1.26 -12.38 -2.35
N MET A 115 -0.31 -12.73 -3.24
CA MET A 115 1.12 -12.39 -3.08
C MET A 115 1.31 -10.88 -2.91
N ILE A 116 0.55 -10.10 -3.68
CA ILE A 116 0.53 -8.65 -3.62
C ILE A 116 -0.84 -8.13 -4.05
N ASN A 117 -1.37 -7.20 -3.25
CA ASN A 117 -2.61 -6.48 -3.51
C ASN A 117 -2.56 -5.16 -2.73
N THR A 118 -3.60 -4.36 -2.84
CA THR A 118 -3.81 -3.10 -2.12
C THR A 118 -4.40 -3.28 -0.71
N SER A 119 -4.65 -4.52 -0.28
CA SER A 119 -5.19 -4.86 1.04
C SER A 119 -4.34 -4.30 2.18
N LEU A 120 -5.00 -3.84 3.26
CA LEU A 120 -4.32 -3.45 4.50
C LEU A 120 -4.10 -4.64 5.44
N ILE A 121 -5.01 -5.62 5.39
CA ILE A 121 -5.00 -6.83 6.19
C ILE A 121 -4.85 -8.01 5.23
N ASP A 122 -3.93 -8.94 5.51
CA ASP A 122 -3.76 -10.12 4.67
C ASP A 122 -4.91 -11.12 4.85
N PHE A 123 -4.88 -12.19 4.07
CA PHE A 123 -5.91 -13.23 4.08
C PHE A 123 -6.09 -13.92 5.44
N GLU A 124 -5.05 -13.99 6.27
CA GLU A 124 -5.12 -14.61 7.60
C GLU A 124 -5.54 -13.63 8.71
N GLY A 125 -5.82 -12.38 8.35
CA GLY A 125 -6.18 -11.35 9.31
C GLY A 125 -4.98 -10.59 9.89
N ASN A 126 -3.77 -10.76 9.35
CA ASN A 126 -2.60 -10.05 9.83
C ASN A 126 -2.57 -8.62 9.27
N PRO A 127 -2.46 -7.59 10.11
CA PRO A 127 -2.30 -6.22 9.64
C PRO A 127 -0.92 -6.03 9.00
N LYS A 128 -0.89 -5.37 7.83
CA LYS A 128 0.36 -4.87 7.23
C LYS A 128 0.82 -3.60 7.96
N PRO A 129 2.12 -3.22 7.88
CA PRO A 129 2.68 -2.07 8.61
C PRO A 129 1.90 -0.76 8.43
N VAL A 130 1.30 -0.56 7.26
CA VAL A 130 0.48 0.61 6.95
C VAL A 130 -0.69 0.81 7.94
N VAL A 131 -1.27 -0.27 8.50
CA VAL A 131 -2.41 -0.18 9.43
C VAL A 131 -2.10 0.67 10.65
N ASP A 132 -0.89 0.56 11.20
CA ASP A 132 -0.49 1.29 12.40
C ASP A 132 -0.36 2.79 12.14
N GLU A 133 0.33 3.17 11.06
CA GLU A 133 0.51 4.57 10.67
C GLU A 133 -0.82 5.22 10.30
N LEU A 134 -1.65 4.49 9.57
CA LEU A 134 -3.00 4.94 9.27
C LEU A 134 -3.79 5.11 10.58
N SER A 135 -3.88 4.12 11.44
CA SER A 135 -4.63 4.22 12.70
C SER A 135 -4.28 5.46 13.54
N LYS A 136 -3.00 5.85 13.59
CA LYS A 136 -2.56 7.09 14.25
C LYS A 136 -3.19 8.34 13.62
N ILE A 137 -3.13 8.47 12.30
CA ILE A 137 -3.65 9.64 11.56
C ILE A 137 -5.19 9.72 11.63
N TRP A 138 -5.90 8.60 11.70
CA TRP A 138 -7.37 8.64 11.84
C TRP A 138 -7.78 9.12 13.22
N LYS A 139 -7.07 8.69 14.27
CA LYS A 139 -7.36 9.02 15.67
C LYS A 139 -6.93 10.43 16.06
N ASP A 140 -5.89 10.97 15.42
CA ASP A 140 -5.33 12.28 15.76
C ASP A 140 -5.36 13.26 14.57
N ASN A 141 -6.04 14.39 14.78
CA ASN A 141 -6.12 15.50 13.81
C ASN A 141 -5.25 16.70 14.20
N SER A 142 -4.52 16.64 15.32
CA SER A 142 -3.73 17.75 15.87
C SER A 142 -2.66 18.28 14.90
N TYR A 143 -2.16 17.41 14.01
CA TYR A 143 -1.18 17.76 12.99
C TYR A 143 -1.72 18.67 11.87
N LEU A 144 -3.05 18.81 11.75
CA LEU A 144 -3.66 19.65 10.72
C LEU A 144 -3.65 21.12 11.16
N LYS A 145 -3.01 21.98 10.36
CA LYS A 145 -2.84 23.42 10.64
C LYS A 145 -4.13 24.15 11.00
N LYS A 146 -5.29 23.73 10.49
CA LYS A 146 -6.59 24.35 10.78
C LYS A 146 -7.09 24.17 12.22
N TYR A 147 -6.52 23.24 12.99
CA TYR A 147 -6.85 23.03 14.41
C TYR A 147 -5.83 23.63 15.36
N LEU A 148 -4.69 24.11 14.84
CA LEU A 148 -3.77 24.99 15.55
C LEU A 148 -4.34 26.41 15.45
N ARG A 149 -5.36 26.72 16.26
CA ARG A 149 -5.84 28.09 16.40
C ARG A 149 -4.69 28.94 16.97
N GLU A 150 -4.35 30.03 16.30
CA GLU A 150 -3.69 31.19 16.94
C GLU A 150 -4.67 31.86 17.91
#